data_AF-A0A528D791-F1
#
_entry.id   AF-A0A528D791-F1
#
_cell.length_a   1.000
_cell.length_b   1.000
_cell.length_c   1.000
_cell.angle_alpha   90.00
_cell.angle_beta   90.00
_cell.angle_gamma   90.00
#
_symmetry.space_group_name_H-M   'P 1'
#
loop_
_entity.id
_entity.type
_entity.pdbx_description
1 polymer ?
#
loop_
_entity_poly.entity_id
_entity_poly.type
_entity_poly.pdbx_seq_one_letter_code
_entity_poly.pdbx_strand_id
1 'polypeptide(L)' 'TNLVREEITPHERLPLRYTALTPCFRSEAGSAGRDTRGMLRQHQFYKVELVSITDQESSLAEHERMTQCAEEVLKRLGLP' A
#
# COMPACT_ATOMS: atom_id res chain seq x y z
N THR A 1 -3.52 7.53 5.26
CA THR A 1 -4.52 8.06 4.29
C THR A 1 -5.02 9.44 4.72
N ASN A 2 -4.13 10.36 5.09
CA ASN A 2 -4.53 11.67 5.67
C ASN A 2 -4.43 12.83 4.67
N LEU A 3 -4.12 12.56 3.40
CA LEU A 3 -3.84 13.59 2.38
C LEU A 3 -5.02 14.52 2.10
N VAL A 4 -6.25 14.03 2.25
CA VAL A 4 -7.49 14.80 2.03
C VAL A 4 -8.24 15.10 3.33
N ARG A 5 -7.58 14.92 4.47
CA ARG A 5 -8.18 15.22 5.77
C ARG A 5 -8.52 16.71 5.82
N GLU A 6 -9.71 17.04 6.32
CA GLU A 6 -10.23 18.41 6.41
C GLU A 6 -10.51 19.06 5.04
N GLU A 7 -10.62 18.26 3.97
CA GLU A 7 -11.01 18.71 2.62
C GLU A 7 -12.36 18.12 2.18
N ILE A 8 -13.18 18.90 1.48
CA ILE A 8 -14.32 18.39 0.71
C ILE A 8 -13.79 18.05 -0.68
N THR A 9 -13.65 16.76 -0.98
CA THR A 9 -13.15 16.30 -2.27
C THR A 9 -14.29 16.28 -3.31
N PRO A 10 -14.20 17.05 -4.42
CA PRO A 10 -15.20 17.00 -5.49
C PRO A 10 -15.29 15.61 -6.12
N HIS A 11 -16.50 15.13 -6.38
CA HIS A 11 -16.72 13.79 -6.91
C HIS A 11 -16.06 13.60 -8.28
N GLU A 12 -16.04 14.62 -9.14
CA GLU A 12 -15.38 14.56 -10.46
C GLU A 12 -13.86 14.34 -10.41
N ARG A 13 -13.22 14.55 -9.24
CA ARG A 13 -11.78 14.33 -9.06
C ARG A 13 -11.44 12.92 -8.62
N LEU A 14 -12.44 12.11 -8.28
CA LEU A 14 -12.25 10.72 -7.86
C LEU A 14 -12.11 9.79 -9.09
N PRO A 15 -11.30 8.72 -9.01
CA PRO A 15 -10.44 8.38 -7.88
C PRO A 15 -9.12 9.17 -7.88
N LEU A 16 -8.68 9.57 -6.68
CA LEU A 16 -7.32 10.07 -6.47
C LEU A 16 -6.41 8.88 -6.14
N ARG A 17 -5.31 8.74 -6.87
CA ARG A 17 -4.36 7.63 -6.74
C ARG A 17 -2.97 8.16 -6.45
N TYR A 18 -2.36 7.68 -5.38
CA TYR A 18 -1.05 8.09 -4.92
C TYR A 18 -0.12 6.88 -4.77
N THR A 19 1.17 7.14 -4.94
CA THR A 19 2.22 6.19 -4.57
C THR A 19 3.37 6.92 -3.88
N ALA A 20 4.08 6.21 -3.00
CA ALA A 20 5.26 6.74 -2.34
C ALA A 20 6.22 5.60 -1.98
N LEU A 21 7.52 5.86 -2.15
CA LEU A 21 8.59 5.04 -1.61
C LEU A 21 9.06 5.64 -0.28
N THR A 22 8.93 4.91 0.82
CA THR A 22 9.35 5.40 2.14
C THR A 22 10.02 4.31 2.98
N PRO A 23 10.92 4.68 3.90
CA PRO A 23 11.30 3.78 4.99
C PRO A 23 10.11 3.64 5.95
N CYS A 24 9.79 2.39 6.30
CA CYS A 24 8.74 2.01 7.23
C CYS A 24 9.36 1.54 8.53
N PHE A 25 8.92 2.10 9.66
CA PHE A 25 9.42 1.77 10.99
C PHE A 25 8.36 1.01 11.79
N ARG A 26 8.68 -0.18 12.29
CA ARG A 26 7.80 -1.02 13.11
C ARG A 26 8.51 -1.54 14.34
N SER A 27 7.84 -1.51 15.49
CA SER A 27 8.39 -2.01 16.76
C SER A 27 8.56 -3.54 16.77
N GLU A 28 7.78 -4.26 15.96
CA GLU A 28 7.77 -5.74 15.91
C GLU A 28 7.61 -6.39 17.30
N ALA A 29 6.97 -5.68 18.23
CA ALA A 29 6.66 -6.22 19.55
C ALA A 29 5.77 -7.47 19.40
N GLY A 30 6.16 -8.57 20.06
CA GLY A 30 5.45 -9.84 19.99
C GLY A 30 5.96 -10.84 18.93
N SER A 31 7.03 -10.54 18.19
CA SER A 31 7.58 -11.45 17.16
C SER A 31 8.81 -12.25 17.61
N ALA A 32 9.02 -12.43 18.92
CA ALA A 32 10.19 -13.12 19.45
C ALA A 32 10.30 -14.56 18.88
N GLY A 33 11.49 -14.91 18.37
CA GLY A 33 11.76 -16.23 17.79
C GLY A 33 11.22 -16.45 16.37
N ARG A 34 10.48 -15.50 15.78
CA ARG A 34 9.95 -15.59 14.42
C ARG A 34 10.79 -14.76 13.44
N ASP A 35 11.13 -15.33 12.29
CA ASP A 35 11.83 -14.66 11.18
C ASP A 35 13.14 -13.95 11.60
N THR A 36 13.88 -14.55 12.55
CA THR A 36 15.04 -13.92 13.23
C THR A 36 16.28 -13.78 12.35
N ARG A 37 16.33 -14.46 11.20
CA ARG A 37 17.42 -14.39 10.24
C ARG A 37 16.91 -13.92 8.88
N GLY A 38 17.68 -13.03 8.24
CA GLY A 38 17.38 -12.52 6.91
C GLY A 38 16.65 -11.18 6.96
N MET A 39 15.94 -10.85 5.88
CA MET A 39 15.32 -9.52 5.67
C MET A 39 13.79 -9.53 5.78
N LEU A 40 13.18 -10.68 6.10
CA LEU A 40 11.72 -10.83 6.10
C LEU A 40 11.04 -9.97 7.17
N ARG A 41 11.68 -9.82 8.34
CA ARG A 41 11.19 -9.01 9.45
C ARG A 41 12.31 -8.13 9.98
N GLN A 42 12.11 -6.82 9.94
CA GLN A 42 13.07 -5.80 10.35
C GLN A 42 12.33 -4.64 11.02
N HIS A 43 12.98 -3.94 11.95
CA HIS A 43 12.43 -2.71 12.50
C HIS A 43 12.32 -1.59 11.46
N GLN A 44 13.14 -1.64 10.42
CA GLN A 44 13.11 -0.73 9.29
C GLN A 44 13.16 -1.50 7.98
N PHE A 45 12.26 -1.19 7.05
CA PHE A 45 12.25 -1.71 5.68
C PHE A 45 11.70 -0.68 4.70
N TYR A 46 12.04 -0.77 3.42
CA TYR A 46 11.46 0.10 2.39
C TYR A 46 10.18 -0.51 1.83
N LYS A 47 9.21 0.36 1.51
CA LYS A 47 7.97 -0.03 0.85
C LYS A 47 7.57 1.02 -0.18
N VAL A 48 7.14 0.56 -1.35
CA VAL A 48 6.36 1.36 -2.29
C VAL A 48 4.89 1.13 -1.95
N GLU A 49 4.20 2.17 -1.47
CA GLU A 49 2.78 2.08 -1.12
C GLU A 49 1.89 2.53 -2.27
N LEU A 50 0.71 1.92 -2.38
CA LEU A 50 -0.41 2.40 -3.20
C LEU A 50 -1.53 2.90 -2.27
N VAL A 51 -2.06 4.09 -2.54
CA VAL A 51 -3.21 4.66 -1.81
C VAL A 51 -4.21 5.17 -2.82
N SER A 52 -5.47 4.75 -2.68
CA SER A 52 -6.59 5.26 -3.46
C SER A 52 -7.63 5.92 -2.56
N ILE A 53 -8.15 7.05 -3.00
CA ILE A 53 -9.31 7.75 -2.42
C ILE A 53 -10.37 7.75 -3.51
N THR A 54 -11.51 7.12 -3.24
CA THR A 54 -12.52 6.82 -4.25
C THR A 54 -13.90 6.90 -3.63
N ASP A 55 -14.94 6.97 -4.46
CA ASP A 55 -16.33 6.96 -4.01
C ASP A 55 -16.78 5.55 -3.59
N GLN A 56 -17.96 5.48 -2.97
CA GLN A 56 -18.50 4.22 -2.44
C GLN A 56 -18.78 3.20 -3.55
N GLU A 57 -19.31 3.64 -4.69
CA GLU A 57 -19.77 2.76 -5.77
C GLU A 57 -18.58 2.11 -6.49
N SER A 58 -17.49 2.85 -6.68
CA SER A 58 -16.28 2.39 -7.35
C SER A 58 -15.28 1.67 -6.44
N SER A 59 -15.48 1.69 -5.11
CA SER A 59 -14.53 1.19 -4.11
C SER A 59 -14.05 -0.26 -4.35
N LEU A 60 -14.97 -1.17 -4.69
CA LEU A 60 -14.63 -2.58 -4.95
C LEU A 60 -13.80 -2.74 -6.23
N ALA A 61 -14.17 -2.03 -7.30
CA ALA A 61 -13.43 -2.06 -8.56
C ALA A 61 -12.03 -1.46 -8.39
N GLU A 62 -11.89 -0.40 -7.59
CA GLU A 62 -10.61 0.22 -7.31
C GLU A 62 -9.71 -0.66 -6.44
N HIS A 63 -10.28 -1.41 -5.50
CA HIS A 63 -9.54 -2.42 -4.73
C HIS A 63 -8.99 -3.53 -5.64
N GLU A 64 -9.81 -4.06 -6.53
CA GLU A 64 -9.40 -5.08 -7.50
C GLU A 64 -8.28 -4.57 -8.42
N ARG A 65 -8.43 -3.35 -8.94
CA ARG A 65 -7.37 -2.68 -9.72
C ARG A 65 -6.07 -2.54 -8.92
N MET A 66 -6.14 -2.18 -7.64
CA MET A 66 -4.96 -2.04 -6.77
C MET A 66 -4.24 -3.37 -6.56
N THR A 67 -4.97 -4.47 -6.35
CA THR A 67 -4.41 -5.83 -6.28
C THR A 67 -3.69 -6.19 -7.57
N GLN A 68 -4.32 -5.96 -8.72
CA GLN A 68 -3.71 -6.22 -10.03
C GLN A 68 -2.43 -5.40 -10.26
N CYS A 69 -2.37 -4.16 -9.77
CA CYS A 69 -1.14 -3.36 -9.84
C CYS A 69 0.01 -4.01 -9.04
N ALA A 70 -0.28 -4.55 -7.87
CA ALA A 70 0.71 -5.24 -7.05
C ALA A 70 1.16 -6.56 -7.71
N GLU A 71 0.22 -7.33 -8.27
CA GLU A 71 0.53 -8.55 -9.02
C GLU A 71 1.42 -8.30 -10.23
N GLU A 72 1.16 -7.22 -10.97
CA GLU A 72 1.93 -6.87 -12.17
C GLU A 72 3.41 -6.66 -11.88
N VAL A 73 3.75 -6.15 -10.69
CA VAL A 73 5.15 -6.03 -10.25
C VAL A 73 5.81 -7.41 -10.16
N LEU A 74 5.12 -8.39 -9.55
CA LEU A 74 5.63 -9.76 -9.42
C LEU A 74 5.73 -10.44 -10.79
N LYS A 75 4.71 -10.31 -11.64
CA LYS A 75 4.69 -10.83 -13.02
C LYS A 75 5.88 -10.32 -13.82
N ARG A 76 6.15 -9.02 -13.79
CA ARG A 76 7.30 -8.41 -14.50
C ARG A 76 8.66 -8.85 -13.95
N LEU A 77 8.74 -9.13 -12.65
CA LEU A 77 9.95 -9.65 -12.02
C LEU A 77 10.12 -11.17 -12.22
N GLY A 78 9.13 -11.86 -12.81
CA GLY A 78 9.15 -13.31 -12.96
C GLY A 78 9.03 -14.05 -11.63
N LEU A 79 8.39 -13.44 -10.64
CA LEU A 79 8.16 -14.03 -9.32
C LEU A 79 6.77 -14.70 -9.29
N PRO A 80 6.69 -16.03 -9.04
CA PRO A 80 5.44 -16.77 -8.99
C PRO A 80 4.62 -16.49 -7.72
#